data_AF-A0A1W9I1E3-F1
#
_entry.id   AF-A0A1W9I1E3-F1
#
_cell.length_a   1.000
_cell.length_b   1.000
_cell.length_c   1.000
_cell.angle_alpha   90.00
_cell.angle_beta   90.00
_cell.angle_gamma   90.00
#
_symmetry.space_group_name_H-M   'P 1'
#
loop_
_entity.id
_entity.type
_entity.pdbx_description
1 polymer ?
#
loop_
_entity_poly.entity_id
_entity_poly.type
_entity_poly.pdbx_seq_one_letter_code
_entity_poly.pdbx_strand_id
1 'polypeptide(L)' 'MTEDLQKVLEALKYDKRMAEWYLRRGLITKEELKKHLDSLPDLASETAHFDLEEEEEEIGNGAAH' A
#
# COMPACT_ATOMS: atom_id res chain seq x y z
N MET A 1 -8.52 -18.26 20.25
CA MET A 1 -9.03 -17.47 19.09
C MET A 1 -8.93 -15.96 19.34
N THR A 2 -8.01 -15.50 20.19
CA THR A 2 -7.82 -14.09 20.57
C THR A 2 -6.47 -13.54 20.09
N GLU A 3 -5.48 -14.42 19.86
CA GLU A 3 -4.12 -14.06 19.48
C GLU A 3 -4.04 -13.40 18.09
N ASP A 4 -4.86 -13.83 17.14
CA ASP A 4 -4.86 -13.27 15.77
C ASP A 4 -5.38 -11.83 15.74
N LEU A 5 -6.43 -11.53 16.51
CA LEU A 5 -6.96 -10.17 16.60
C LEU A 5 -5.92 -9.21 17.20
N GLN A 6 -5.21 -9.67 18.23
CA GLN A 6 -4.19 -8.85 18.90
C GLN A 6 -3.01 -8.57 17.98
N LYS A 7 -2.56 -9.56 17.19
CA LYS A 7 -1.53 -9.37 16.15
C LYS A 7 -1.97 -8.38 15.07
N VAL A 8 -3.22 -8.47 14.60
CA VAL A 8 -3.75 -7.55 13.59
C VAL A 8 -3.81 -6.11 14.11
N LEU A 9 -4.23 -5.93 15.37
CA LEU A 9 -4.25 -4.61 16.00
C LEU A 9 -2.85 -4.01 16.19
N GLU A 10 -1.86 -4.84 16.51
CA GLU A 10 -0.45 -4.41 16.59
C GLU A 10 0.10 -4.02 15.21
N ALA A 11 -0.23 -4.77 14.16
CA ALA A 11 0.18 -4.45 12.79
C ALA A 11 -0.44 -3.14 12.27
N LEU A 12 -1.66 -2.80 12.72
CA LEU A 12 -2.38 -1.59 12.31
C LEU A 12 -1.60 -0.29 12.61
N LYS A 13 -0.71 -0.31 13.62
CA LYS A 13 0.14 0.83 14.00
C LYS A 13 1.11 1.24 12.88
N TYR A 14 1.46 0.29 12.01
CA TYR A 14 2.37 0.48 10.90
C TYR A 14 1.65 0.68 9.55
N ASP A 15 0.30 0.67 9.52
CA ASP A 15 -0.47 1.01 8.32
C ASP A 15 -0.09 2.41 7.84
N LYS A 16 0.24 2.55 6.55
CA LYS A 16 0.73 3.81 5.96
C LYS A 16 -0.19 5.02 6.25
N ARG A 17 -1.51 4.80 6.33
CA ARG A 17 -2.48 5.87 6.59
C ARG A 17 -2.46 6.33 8.05
N MET A 18 -2.02 5.46 8.96
CA MET A 18 -2.05 5.69 10.41
C MET A 18 -0.67 5.87 11.03
N ALA A 19 0.40 5.39 10.41
CA ALA A 19 1.76 5.42 10.93
C ALA A 19 2.20 6.85 11.29
N GLU A 20 1.85 7.85 10.47
CA GLU A 20 2.12 9.26 10.79
C GLU A 20 1.39 9.72 12.05
N TRP A 21 0.14 9.30 12.24
CA TRP A 21 -0.64 9.65 13.42
C TRP A 21 -0.04 9.01 14.68
N TYR A 22 0.36 7.73 14.60
CA TYR A 22 1.02 7.01 15.69
C TYR A 22 2.39 7.63 16.04
N LEU A 23 3.19 8.02 15.04
CA LEU A 23 4.46 8.73 15.24
C LEU A 23 4.26 10.08 15.96
N ARG A 24 3.28 10.88 15.53
CA ARG A 24 2.98 12.19 16.14
C ARG A 24 2.52 12.06 17.59
N ARG A 25 1.86 10.95 17.94
CA ARG A 25 1.43 10.64 19.30
C ARG A 25 2.50 9.92 20.14
N GLY A 26 3.67 9.63 19.58
CA GLY A 26 4.74 8.91 20.27
C GLY A 26 4.38 7.47 20.62
N LEU A 27 3.40 6.88 19.91
CA LEU A 27 2.97 5.50 20.12
C LEU A 27 3.86 4.48 19.39
N ILE A 28 4.60 4.95 18.39
CA ILE A 28 5.72 4.25 17.75
C ILE A 28 6.84 5.27 17.51
N THR A 29 8.07 4.81 17.47
CA THR A 29 9.25 5.60 17.09
C THR A 29 9.55 5.48 15.61
N LYS A 30 10.37 6.42 15.08
CA LYS A 30 10.86 6.33 13.69
C LYS A 30 11.73 5.09 13.46
N GLU A 31 12.47 4.67 14.48
CA GLU A 31 13.35 3.49 14.43
C GLU A 31 12.54 2.20 14.37
N GLU A 32 11.49 2.08 15.19
CA GLU A 32 10.57 0.95 15.15
C GLU A 32 9.83 0.86 13.81
N LEU A 33 9.34 1.99 13.29
CA LEU A 33 8.71 2.02 11.98
C LEU A 33 9.69 1.57 10.88
N LYS A 34 10.93 2.07 10.90
CA LYS A 34 11.95 1.68 9.92
C LYS A 34 12.24 0.18 10.01
N LYS A 35 12.46 -0.35 11.22
CA LYS A 35 12.70 -1.77 11.45
C LYS A 35 11.55 -2.64 10.94
N HIS A 36 10.30 -2.18 11.11
CA HIS A 36 9.13 -2.88 10.58
C HIS A 36 9.13 -2.90 9.05
N LEU A 37 9.36 -1.75 8.40
CA LEU A 37 9.42 -1.65 6.94
C LEU A 37 10.54 -2.52 6.36
N ASP A 38 11.73 -2.51 6.99
CA ASP A 38 12.88 -3.32 6.58
C ASP A 38 12.64 -4.83 6.77
N SER A 39 11.67 -5.22 7.60
CA SER A 39 11.31 -6.63 7.82
C SER A 39 10.30 -7.18 6.81
N LEU A 40 9.68 -6.32 6.00
CA LEU A 40 8.69 -6.76 5.02
C LEU A 40 9.40 -7.45 3.85
N PRO A 41 8.87 -8.59 3.36
CA PRO A 41 9.43 -9.26 2.19
C PRO A 41 9.25 -8.38 0.94
N ASP A 42 10.26 -8.38 0.07
CA ASP A 42 10.10 -7.83 -1.27
C ASP A 42 9.29 -8.83 -2.12
N LEU A 43 8.10 -8.42 -2.52
CA LEU A 43 7.19 -9.22 -3.33
C LEU A 43 7.16 -8.76 -4.79
N ALA A 44 8.06 -7.85 -5.20
CA ALA A 44 8.08 -7.33 -6.57
C ALA A 44 8.18 -8.46 -7.61
N SER A 45 9.03 -9.47 -7.36
CA SER A 45 9.16 -10.66 -8.23
C SER A 45 7.96 -11.59 -8.22
N GLU A 46 7.07 -11.48 -7.23
CA GLU A 46 5.85 -12.28 -7.09
C GLU A 46 4.63 -11.59 -7.69
N THR A 47 4.80 -10.41 -8.27
CA THR A 47 3.74 -9.66 -8.94
C THR A 47 3.81 -9.82 -10.45
N ALA A 48 2.67 -10.04 -11.09
CA ALA A 48 2.55 -9.93 -12.54
C ALA A 48 2.52 -8.44 -12.92
N HIS A 49 3.35 -8.05 -13.88
CA HIS A 49 3.24 -6.74 -14.49
C HIS A 49 1.99 -6.69 -15.36
N PHE A 50 1.14 -5.70 -15.14
CA PHE A 50 -0.06 -5.47 -15.94
C PHE A 50 0.10 -4.12 -16.63
N ASP A 51 0.50 -4.17 -17.90
CA ASP A 51 0.46 -3.03 -18.79
C ASP A 51 -0.96 -2.88 -19.31
N LEU A 52 -1.61 -1.77 -18.96
CA LEU A 52 -2.82 -1.34 -19.65
C LEU A 52 -2.38 -0.85 -21.03
N GLU A 53 -2.45 -1.71 -22.04
CA GLU A 53 -2.43 -1.25 -23.42
C GLU A 53 -3.61 -0.28 -23.59
N GLU A 54 -3.32 1.00 -23.74
CA GLU A 54 -4.30 1.97 -24.25
C GLU A 54 -4.59 1.56 -25.70
N GLU A 55 -5.57 0.67 -25.89
CA GLU A 55 -6.28 0.61 -27.16
C GLU A 55 -6.93 2.00 -27.33
N GLU A 56 -6.29 2.85 -28.13
CA GLU A 56 -6.94 4.00 -28.74
C GLU A 56 -8.08 3.46 -29.61
N GLU A 57 -9.23 3.17 -29.01
CA GLU A 57 -10.48 3.14 -29.75
C GLU A 57 -10.66 4.57 -30.29
N GLU A 58 -10.37 4.75 -31.59
CA GLU A 58 -10.86 5.91 -32.34
C GLU A 58 -12.38 5.92 -32.22
N ILE A 59 -12.89 6.63 -31.21
CA ILE A 59 -14.29 7.05 -31.15
C ILE A 59 -14.45 8.07 -32.27
N GLY A 60 -14.72 7.58 -33.48
CA GLY A 60 -15.02 8.35 -34.67
C GLY A 60 -16.24 9.24 -34.44
N ASN A 61 -16.01 10.44 -33.95
CA ASN A 61 -17.01 11.50 -33.83
C ASN A 61 -16.64 12.68 -34.75
N GLY A 62 -17.16 12.61 -35.99
CA GLY A 62 -17.78 13.71 -36.72
C GLY A 62 -16.91 14.73 -37.46
N ALA A 63 -17.15 14.89 -38.77
CA ALA A 63 -17.25 16.20 -39.42
C ALA A 63 -17.89 16.10 -40.82
N ALA A 64 -18.82 17.02 -41.08
CA ALA A 64 -19.59 17.17 -42.30
C ALA A 64 -18.74 17.53 -43.54
N HIS A 65 -19.21 17.12 -44.72
CA HIS A 65 -19.17 17.95 -45.91
C HIS A 65 -20.24 17.58 -46.94
#